data_AF-A0AAE3B774-F1
#
_entry.id   AF-A0AAE3B774-F1
#
_cell.length_a   1.000
_cell.length_b   1.000
_cell.length_c   1.000
_cell.angle_alpha   90.00
_cell.angle_beta   90.00
_cell.angle_gamma   90.00
#
_symmetry.space_group_name_H-M   'P 1'
#
loop_
_entity.id
_entity.type
_entity.pdbx_description
1 polymer ?
#
loop_
_entity_poly.entity_id
_entity_poly.type
_entity_poly.pdbx_seq_one_letter_code
_entity_poly.pdbx_strand_id
1 'polypeptide(L)'
;MPQKRSFIRPGSGHPVVDSLRAASALGNPLVFLCPQKAKTFADGYDDLVQALKHPRGTPYLLVDGLSGRALLDDLGQQGEQIFPLFPEDTDADLLDAAPRLVTCSDERVILESFHSFWGKGIASIVFATAAPDTLVPHLKQNLYVEDPDGELCILRFFDPRVLCMLAETLFDDQLGTIFGEVIDLFVFENALGELCQLSRLQKDVA
;
A
#
# COMPACT_ATOMS: atom_id res chain seq x y z
N MET A 1 -23.69 -4.31 -2.78
CA MET A 1 -22.97 -4.92 -3.92
C MET A 1 -21.78 -4.04 -4.23
N PRO A 2 -20.54 -4.52 -4.14
CA PRO A 2 -19.38 -3.71 -4.50
C PRO A 2 -19.44 -3.41 -6.01
N GLN A 3 -19.18 -2.15 -6.39
CA GLN A 3 -19.12 -1.74 -7.79
C GLN A 3 -17.90 -2.37 -8.46
N LYS A 4 -18.13 -3.00 -9.61
CA LYS A 4 -17.12 -3.67 -10.44
C LYS A 4 -16.14 -2.65 -11.03
N ARG A 5 -14.84 -2.94 -10.99
CA ARG A 5 -13.79 -2.07 -11.57
C ARG A 5 -12.80 -2.92 -12.38
N SER A 6 -12.68 -2.59 -13.66
CA SER A 6 -11.75 -3.20 -14.61
C SER A 6 -10.43 -2.42 -14.60
N PHE A 7 -9.31 -3.11 -14.37
CA PHE A 7 -8.00 -2.47 -14.14
C PHE A 7 -7.02 -2.56 -15.33
N ILE A 8 -7.44 -2.98 -16.52
CA ILE A 8 -6.49 -3.09 -17.66
C ILE A 8 -7.12 -2.64 -18.98
N ARG A 9 -6.47 -1.70 -19.67
CA ARG A 9 -6.63 -1.49 -21.12
C ARG A 9 -5.33 -1.88 -21.82
N PRO A 10 -5.37 -2.62 -22.95
CA PRO A 10 -4.16 -3.02 -23.66
C PRO A 10 -3.57 -1.84 -24.45
N GLY A 11 -2.26 -1.61 -24.31
CA GLY A 11 -1.54 -0.58 -25.06
C GLY A 11 -0.18 -0.25 -24.46
N SER A 12 0.84 -1.03 -24.81
CA SER A 12 2.24 -0.82 -24.47
C SER A 12 2.81 0.42 -25.17
N GLY A 13 3.27 1.40 -24.38
CA GLY A 13 4.07 2.52 -24.85
C GLY A 13 4.44 3.40 -23.68
N HIS A 14 5.60 3.15 -23.08
CA HIS A 14 6.11 3.83 -21.89
C HIS A 14 6.41 5.33 -22.15
N PRO A 15 5.76 6.30 -21.46
CA PRO A 15 6.05 7.71 -21.63
C PRO A 15 6.07 8.44 -20.27
N VAL A 16 7.02 8.14 -19.40
CA VAL A 16 7.14 8.79 -18.06
C VAL A 16 7.37 10.31 -18.16
N VAL A 17 7.69 10.84 -19.36
CA VAL A 17 7.95 12.28 -19.57
C VAL A 17 6.80 13.01 -20.28
N ASP A 18 5.98 12.33 -21.10
CA ASP A 18 4.88 12.98 -21.84
C ASP A 18 3.56 13.01 -21.02
N SER A 19 3.37 12.08 -20.09
CA SER A 19 2.19 12.04 -19.19
C SER A 19 2.08 13.27 -18.27
N LEU A 20 3.21 13.89 -17.91
CA LEU A 20 3.26 15.11 -17.09
C LEU A 20 2.59 16.32 -17.77
N ARG A 21 2.53 16.37 -19.11
CA ARG A 21 1.85 17.45 -19.85
C ARG A 21 0.37 17.14 -20.10
N ALA A 22 -0.02 15.88 -20.15
CA ALA A 22 -1.41 15.46 -20.41
C ALA A 22 -2.29 15.47 -19.15
N ALA A 23 -1.75 15.15 -17.97
CA ALA A 23 -2.50 15.15 -16.70
C ALA A 23 -3.07 16.53 -16.32
N SER A 24 -2.46 17.63 -16.80
CA SER A 24 -2.96 18.99 -16.62
C SER A 24 -4.27 19.28 -17.38
N ALA A 25 -4.65 18.48 -18.38
CA ALA A 25 -5.76 18.78 -19.28
C ALA A 25 -7.11 18.12 -18.88
N LEU A 26 -7.11 17.17 -17.95
CA LEU A 26 -8.29 16.36 -17.60
C LEU A 26 -8.80 16.53 -16.16
N GLY A 27 -8.27 17.49 -15.40
CA GLY A 27 -8.76 17.76 -14.04
C GLY A 27 -8.51 16.62 -13.05
N ASN A 28 -7.60 15.68 -13.37
CA ASN A 28 -7.18 14.64 -12.43
C ASN A 28 -6.07 15.22 -11.52
N PRO A 29 -6.31 15.44 -10.21
CA PRO A 29 -5.39 16.15 -9.33
C PRO A 29 -4.27 15.27 -8.79
N LEU A 30 -4.22 13.98 -9.18
CA LEU A 30 -3.30 13.01 -8.65
C LEU A 30 -2.02 13.02 -9.47
N VAL A 31 -0.93 13.49 -8.87
CA VAL A 31 0.42 13.30 -9.39
C VAL A 31 1.14 12.41 -8.41
N PHE A 32 1.64 11.26 -8.84
CA PHE A 32 2.39 10.38 -7.96
C PHE A 32 3.87 10.72 -8.03
N LEU A 33 4.50 10.89 -6.86
CA LEU A 33 5.95 10.88 -6.78
C LEU A 33 6.35 9.51 -6.25
N CYS A 34 7.26 8.86 -6.97
CA CYS A 34 8.11 7.80 -6.43
C CYS A 34 9.45 8.48 -6.12
N PRO A 35 9.60 9.14 -4.95
CA PRO A 35 10.63 10.16 -4.82
C PRO A 35 12.04 9.59 -4.87
N GLN A 36 12.28 8.34 -4.43
CA GLN A 36 13.64 7.85 -4.22
C GLN A 36 13.76 6.33 -4.36
N LYS A 37 14.76 5.88 -5.12
CA LYS A 37 15.42 4.57 -4.94
C LYS A 37 16.46 4.77 -3.83
N ALA A 38 16.12 4.47 -2.58
CA ALA A 38 17.12 4.46 -1.51
C ALA A 38 18.11 3.30 -1.74
N LYS A 39 19.37 3.46 -1.33
CA LYS A 39 20.44 2.47 -1.57
C LYS A 39 20.90 1.94 -0.22
N THR A 40 20.73 0.63 0.04
CA THR A 40 21.28 -0.16 1.16
C THR A 40 20.50 -0.26 2.49
N PHE A 41 20.74 -1.36 3.23
CA PHE A 41 20.00 -1.84 4.42
C PHE A 41 20.21 -1.02 5.70
N ALA A 42 21.39 -0.43 5.92
CA ALA A 42 21.65 0.42 7.08
C ALA A 42 20.92 1.77 6.97
N ASP A 43 20.73 2.26 5.75
CA ASP A 43 19.97 3.48 5.46
C ASP A 43 18.46 3.25 5.65
N GLY A 44 17.96 2.01 5.49
CA GLY A 44 16.54 1.70 5.58
C GLY A 44 15.85 2.03 6.91
N TYR A 45 16.54 1.89 8.05
CA TYR A 45 15.98 2.28 9.35
C TYR A 45 15.90 3.80 9.50
N ASP A 46 16.97 4.52 9.16
CA ASP A 46 16.99 5.99 9.24
C ASP A 46 16.01 6.61 8.24
N ASP A 47 15.92 6.07 7.03
CA ASP A 47 14.96 6.46 6.01
C ASP A 47 13.53 6.19 6.47
N LEU A 48 13.28 5.06 7.15
CA LEU A 48 11.99 4.80 7.77
C LEU A 48 11.67 5.80 8.89
N VAL A 49 12.63 6.11 9.76
CA VAL A 49 12.47 7.14 10.79
C VAL A 49 12.12 8.49 10.16
N GLN A 50 12.73 8.85 9.02
CA GLN A 50 12.33 10.06 8.29
C GLN A 50 10.95 9.93 7.67
N ALA A 51 10.59 8.78 7.13
CA ALA A 51 9.28 8.53 6.54
C ALA A 51 8.17 8.56 7.59
N LEU A 52 8.42 8.11 8.83
CA LEU A 52 7.46 8.20 9.95
C LEU A 52 7.18 9.63 10.38
N LYS A 53 8.10 10.57 10.11
CA LYS A 53 7.85 12.01 10.31
C LYS A 53 6.94 12.61 9.23
N HIS A 54 6.37 11.80 8.33
CA HIS A 54 5.47 12.29 7.30
C HIS A 54 4.34 13.11 7.94
N PRO A 55 4.19 14.40 7.60
CA PRO A 55 3.36 15.33 8.36
C PRO A 55 1.85 15.12 8.15
N ARG A 56 1.45 14.10 7.37
CA ARG A 56 0.06 13.83 6.99
C ARG A 56 -0.22 12.33 7.11
N GLY A 57 -1.21 11.99 7.94
CA GLY A 57 -1.72 10.64 8.11
C GLY A 57 -1.18 9.89 9.32
N THR A 58 -1.97 8.94 9.79
CA THR A 58 -1.61 7.94 10.79
C THR A 58 -0.95 6.75 10.07
N PRO A 59 0.17 6.23 10.56
CA PRO A 59 0.79 5.05 9.97
C PRO A 59 0.08 3.78 10.43
N TYR A 60 -0.05 2.84 9.49
CA TYR A 60 -0.56 1.49 9.69
C TYR A 60 0.40 0.49 9.08
N LEU A 61 0.47 -0.72 9.62
CA LEU A 61 1.12 -1.83 8.94
C LEU A 61 0.12 -2.58 8.06
N LEU A 62 0.50 -2.83 6.82
CA LEU A 62 -0.21 -3.69 5.90
C LEU A 62 0.62 -4.97 5.73
N VAL A 63 0.16 -6.06 6.35
CA VAL A 63 0.92 -7.29 6.55
C VAL A 63 0.34 -8.42 5.71
N ASP A 64 1.21 -9.17 5.02
CA ASP A 64 0.85 -10.43 4.37
C ASP A 64 0.44 -11.46 5.45
N GLY A 65 -0.80 -11.94 5.38
CA GLY A 65 -1.36 -12.80 6.43
C GLY A 65 -0.71 -14.18 6.53
N LEU A 66 -0.16 -14.68 5.43
CA LEU A 66 0.45 -16.00 5.37
C LEU A 66 1.90 -15.94 5.86
N SER A 67 2.68 -15.00 5.33
CA SER A 67 4.11 -14.86 5.59
C SER A 67 4.40 -14.09 6.89
N GLY A 68 3.47 -13.24 7.32
CA GLY A 68 3.60 -12.34 8.48
C GLY A 68 2.97 -12.85 9.76
N ARG A 69 2.60 -14.13 9.86
CA ARG A 69 1.88 -14.67 11.03
C ARG A 69 2.57 -14.39 12.37
N ALA A 70 3.88 -14.62 12.45
CA ALA A 70 4.64 -14.36 13.68
C ALA A 70 4.60 -12.87 14.07
N LEU A 71 4.71 -11.96 13.10
CA LEU A 71 4.60 -10.52 13.36
C LEU A 71 3.20 -10.14 13.84
N LEU A 72 2.16 -10.72 13.24
CA LEU A 72 0.77 -10.48 13.65
C LEU A 72 0.48 -10.99 15.06
N ASP A 73 1.02 -12.15 15.43
CA ASP A 73 0.91 -12.69 16.78
C ASP A 73 1.57 -11.76 17.80
N ASP A 74 2.78 -11.27 17.51
CA ASP A 74 3.52 -10.33 18.37
C ASP A 74 2.76 -9.00 18.54
N LEU A 75 2.29 -8.40 17.44
CA LEU A 75 1.51 -7.15 17.46
C LEU A 75 0.19 -7.31 18.20
N GLY A 76 -0.47 -8.47 18.05
CA GLY A 76 -1.69 -8.79 18.79
C GLY A 76 -1.46 -8.91 20.29
N GLN A 77 -0.33 -9.49 20.71
CA GLN A 77 0.06 -9.57 22.13
C GLN A 77 0.39 -8.19 22.72
N GLN A 78 0.89 -7.26 21.90
CA GLN A 78 1.11 -5.86 22.28
C GLN A 78 -0.18 -5.05 22.36
N GLY A 79 -1.32 -5.61 21.94
CA GLY A 79 -2.64 -5.00 22.02
C GLY A 79 -3.03 -4.18 20.79
N GLU A 80 -2.30 -4.28 19.69
CA GLU A 80 -2.67 -3.62 18.44
C GLU A 80 -3.92 -4.25 17.81
N GLN A 81 -4.73 -3.42 17.14
CA GLN A 81 -5.92 -3.88 16.45
C GLN A 81 -5.56 -4.42 15.07
N ILE A 82 -6.02 -5.63 14.77
CA ILE A 82 -5.71 -6.35 13.53
C ILE A 82 -7.00 -6.58 12.75
N PHE A 83 -7.03 -6.11 11.50
CA PHE A 83 -8.20 -6.15 10.63
C PHE A 83 -7.91 -7.00 9.38
N PRO A 84 -8.55 -8.18 9.22
CA PRO A 84 -8.40 -8.97 8.01
C PRO A 84 -9.06 -8.26 6.83
N LEU A 85 -8.41 -8.29 5.67
CA LEU A 85 -8.88 -7.62 4.46
C LEU A 85 -9.72 -8.51 3.54
N PHE A 86 -9.74 -9.82 3.73
CA PHE A 86 -10.70 -10.67 3.04
C PHE A 86 -12.12 -10.49 3.62
N PRO A 87 -13.17 -10.78 2.83
CA PRO A 87 -14.56 -10.83 3.30
C PRO A 87 -14.72 -11.82 4.46
N GLU A 88 -15.63 -11.52 5.39
CA GLU A 88 -15.87 -12.37 6.57
C GLU A 88 -16.52 -13.71 6.21
N ASP A 89 -17.18 -13.81 5.07
CA ASP A 89 -17.76 -15.04 4.51
C ASP A 89 -16.74 -15.91 3.75
N THR A 90 -15.46 -15.52 3.76
CA THR A 90 -14.36 -16.34 3.23
C THR A 90 -14.17 -17.59 4.09
N ASP A 91 -13.77 -18.70 3.45
CA ASP A 91 -13.38 -19.93 4.16
C ASP A 91 -12.37 -19.64 5.28
N ALA A 92 -12.49 -20.35 6.41
CA ALA A 92 -11.70 -20.07 7.61
C ALA A 92 -10.18 -20.16 7.38
N ASP A 93 -9.74 -21.13 6.57
CA ASP A 93 -8.30 -21.30 6.27
C ASP A 93 -7.79 -20.15 5.40
N LEU A 94 -8.61 -19.68 4.46
CA LEU A 94 -8.31 -18.53 3.62
C LEU A 94 -8.35 -17.21 4.41
N LEU A 95 -9.25 -17.10 5.39
CA LEU A 95 -9.33 -15.94 6.29
C LEU A 95 -8.11 -15.88 7.22
N ASP A 96 -7.59 -17.02 7.69
CA ASP A 96 -6.34 -17.07 8.48
C ASP A 96 -5.14 -16.59 7.65
N ALA A 97 -5.14 -16.83 6.34
CA ALA A 97 -4.11 -16.36 5.42
C ALA A 97 -4.34 -14.93 4.89
N ALA A 98 -5.46 -14.28 5.23
CA ALA A 98 -5.82 -12.99 4.67
C ALA A 98 -4.81 -11.89 5.04
N PRO A 99 -4.46 -11.00 4.09
CA PRO A 99 -3.69 -9.82 4.43
C PRO A 99 -4.42 -8.98 5.48
N ARG A 100 -3.66 -8.33 6.36
CA ARG A 100 -4.19 -7.62 7.51
C ARG A 100 -3.69 -6.19 7.56
N LEU A 101 -4.59 -5.28 7.88
CA LEU A 101 -4.24 -3.94 8.33
C LEU A 101 -4.08 -3.98 9.85
N VAL A 102 -2.99 -3.45 10.37
CA VAL A 102 -2.72 -3.37 11.80
C VAL A 102 -2.60 -1.91 12.20
N THR A 103 -3.28 -1.52 13.28
CA THR A 103 -3.04 -0.21 13.89
C THR A 103 -1.62 -0.13 14.40
N CYS A 104 -1.08 1.06 14.46
CA CYS A 104 0.12 1.33 15.22
C CYS A 104 -0.24 2.46 16.16
N SER A 105 -0.63 2.11 17.39
CA SER A 105 -1.02 3.07 18.43
C SER A 105 0.07 4.13 18.68
N ASP A 106 1.32 3.79 18.36
CA ASP A 106 2.51 4.63 18.40
C ASP A 106 3.45 4.27 17.24
N GLU A 107 4.17 5.25 16.69
CA GLU A 107 5.21 5.03 15.67
C GLU A 107 6.32 4.07 16.13
N ARG A 108 6.56 4.01 17.45
CA ARG A 108 7.51 3.09 18.08
C ARG A 108 7.18 1.63 17.79
N VAL A 109 5.91 1.27 17.65
CA VAL A 109 5.50 -0.11 17.32
C VAL A 109 6.09 -0.55 15.97
N ILE A 110 6.08 0.37 14.99
CA ILE A 110 6.65 0.11 13.66
C ILE A 110 8.17 -0.01 13.74
N LEU A 111 8.81 0.91 14.47
CA LEU A 111 10.27 0.94 14.62
C LEU A 111 10.80 -0.28 15.36
N GLU A 112 10.15 -0.69 16.45
CA GLU A 112 10.50 -1.89 17.23
C GLU A 112 10.26 -3.17 16.42
N SER A 113 9.25 -3.17 15.55
CA SER A 113 8.92 -4.29 14.66
C SER A 113 9.74 -4.31 13.35
N PHE A 114 10.56 -3.29 13.07
CA PHE A 114 11.21 -3.11 11.77
C PHE A 114 11.98 -4.34 11.30
N HIS A 115 12.84 -4.89 12.16
CA HIS A 115 13.64 -6.09 11.85
C HIS A 115 12.79 -7.36 11.65
N SER A 116 11.55 -7.36 12.11
CA SER A 116 10.64 -8.48 11.94
C SER A 116 10.05 -8.56 10.54
N PHE A 117 9.89 -7.44 9.82
CA PHE A 117 9.30 -7.43 8.48
C PHE A 117 10.20 -6.90 7.36
N TRP A 118 11.11 -5.97 7.64
CA TRP A 118 11.98 -5.39 6.62
C TRP A 118 13.04 -6.38 6.16
N GLY A 119 13.35 -6.38 4.86
CA GLY A 119 14.21 -7.37 4.20
C GLY A 119 13.51 -8.69 3.89
N LYS A 120 12.21 -8.84 4.17
CA LYS A 120 11.50 -10.14 4.15
C LYS A 120 10.27 -10.16 3.25
N GLY A 121 9.83 -9.03 2.72
CA GLY A 121 8.65 -8.90 1.87
C GLY A 121 7.36 -9.23 2.61
N ILE A 122 7.30 -8.95 3.92
CA ILE A 122 6.18 -9.34 4.80
C ILE A 122 5.18 -8.21 4.99
N ALA A 123 5.63 -6.96 5.04
CA ALA A 123 4.76 -5.84 5.32
C ALA A 123 5.18 -4.56 4.60
N SER A 124 4.18 -3.73 4.32
CA SER A 124 4.34 -2.33 3.93
C SER A 124 3.77 -1.44 5.03
N ILE A 125 4.15 -0.16 5.03
CA ILE A 125 3.54 0.86 5.87
C ILE A 125 2.64 1.73 5.00
N VAL A 126 1.43 2.00 5.49
CA VAL A 126 0.45 2.85 4.83
C VAL A 126 0.15 4.03 5.73
N PHE A 127 0.38 5.25 5.24
CA PHE A 127 -0.05 6.46 5.92
C PHE A 127 -1.39 6.89 5.35
N ALA A 128 -2.37 7.04 6.23
CA ALA A 128 -3.73 7.38 5.85
C ALA A 128 -4.32 8.45 6.76
N THR A 129 -5.14 9.33 6.20
CA THR A 129 -5.91 10.32 6.98
C THR A 129 -7.19 9.74 7.56
N ALA A 130 -7.63 8.61 7.03
CA ALA A 130 -8.84 7.92 7.46
C ALA A 130 -8.55 6.90 8.57
N ALA A 131 -9.50 6.77 9.50
CA ALA A 131 -9.47 5.76 10.55
C ALA A 131 -9.78 4.35 9.99
N PRO A 132 -9.54 3.26 10.76
CA PRO A 132 -9.71 1.89 10.28
C PRO A 132 -11.11 1.57 9.74
N ASP A 133 -12.15 2.18 10.30
CA ASP A 133 -13.55 2.02 9.86
C ASP A 133 -13.80 2.43 8.40
N THR A 134 -12.97 3.34 7.88
CA THR A 134 -13.02 3.82 6.50
C THR A 134 -11.89 3.23 5.66
N LEU A 135 -10.69 3.10 6.24
CA LEU A 135 -9.51 2.59 5.55
C LEU A 135 -9.64 1.10 5.22
N VAL A 136 -10.14 0.26 6.13
CA VAL A 136 -10.28 -1.18 5.89
C VAL A 136 -11.22 -1.45 4.71
N PRO A 137 -12.47 -0.93 4.67
CA PRO A 137 -13.34 -1.12 3.50
C PRO A 137 -12.72 -0.63 2.20
N HIS A 138 -11.99 0.49 2.22
CA HIS A 138 -11.30 1.02 1.04
C HIS A 138 -10.23 0.03 0.53
N LEU A 139 -9.40 -0.50 1.42
CA LEU A 139 -8.40 -1.52 1.06
C LEU A 139 -9.07 -2.81 0.56
N LYS A 140 -10.13 -3.29 1.23
CA LYS A 140 -10.90 -4.49 0.80
C LYS A 140 -11.43 -4.34 -0.63
N GLN A 141 -12.00 -3.18 -0.96
CA GLN A 141 -12.56 -2.92 -2.29
C GLN A 141 -11.48 -2.94 -3.39
N ASN A 142 -10.27 -2.49 -3.08
CA ASN A 142 -9.15 -2.46 -4.02
C ASN A 142 -8.38 -3.78 -4.11
N LEU A 143 -8.67 -4.77 -3.24
CA LEU A 143 -8.08 -6.11 -3.34
C LEU A 143 -8.64 -6.89 -4.51
N TYR A 144 -9.88 -6.66 -4.91
CA TYR A 144 -10.56 -7.45 -5.93
C TYR A 144 -10.65 -6.67 -7.23
N VAL A 145 -10.05 -7.22 -8.29
CA VAL A 145 -10.00 -6.62 -9.63
C VAL A 145 -10.46 -7.63 -10.65
N GLU A 146 -11.05 -7.16 -11.76
CA GLU A 146 -11.37 -8.03 -12.89
C GLU A 146 -10.18 -8.03 -13.88
N ASP A 147 -9.81 -9.22 -14.34
CA ASP A 147 -8.87 -9.38 -15.44
C ASP A 147 -9.54 -9.07 -16.81
N PRO A 148 -8.80 -9.10 -17.93
CA PRO A 148 -9.36 -8.79 -19.25
C PRO A 148 -10.49 -9.74 -19.71
N ASP A 149 -10.55 -10.96 -19.17
CA ASP A 149 -11.58 -11.95 -19.46
C ASP A 149 -12.81 -11.80 -18.53
N GLY A 150 -12.72 -10.90 -17.54
CA GLY A 150 -13.76 -10.61 -16.56
C GLY A 150 -13.69 -11.49 -15.32
N GLU A 151 -12.61 -12.26 -15.15
CA GLU A 151 -12.41 -13.11 -13.99
C GLU A 151 -11.93 -12.30 -12.78
N LEU A 152 -12.47 -12.65 -11.61
CA LEU A 152 -12.14 -11.96 -10.37
C LEU A 152 -10.77 -12.40 -9.86
N CYS A 153 -9.88 -11.45 -9.70
CA CYS A 153 -8.50 -11.64 -9.26
C CYS A 153 -8.19 -10.84 -7.99
N ILE A 154 -7.20 -11.29 -7.23
CA ILE A 154 -6.69 -10.56 -6.07
C ILE A 154 -5.49 -9.70 -6.48
N LEU A 155 -5.63 -8.38 -6.37
CA LEU A 155 -4.53 -7.44 -6.53
C LEU A 155 -3.70 -7.38 -5.25
N ARG A 156 -2.49 -7.96 -5.30
CA ARG A 156 -1.62 -8.12 -4.14
C ARG A 156 -0.83 -6.86 -3.79
N PHE A 157 -1.47 -5.69 -3.69
CA PHE A 157 -0.80 -4.45 -3.30
C PHE A 157 -0.23 -4.47 -1.86
N PHE A 158 -0.64 -5.45 -1.04
CA PHE A 158 -0.10 -5.69 0.30
C PHE A 158 1.26 -6.39 0.32
N ASP A 159 1.65 -7.04 -0.79
CA ASP A 159 2.97 -7.64 -0.95
C ASP A 159 3.94 -6.55 -1.44
N PRO A 160 4.96 -6.15 -0.64
CA PRO A 160 5.90 -5.08 -1.01
C PRO A 160 6.53 -5.26 -2.40
N ARG A 161 6.79 -6.50 -2.79
CA ARG A 161 7.44 -6.85 -4.06
C ARG A 161 6.48 -6.63 -5.24
N VAL A 162 5.20 -6.94 -5.04
CA VAL A 162 4.16 -6.69 -6.04
C VAL A 162 3.84 -5.20 -6.09
N LEU A 163 3.76 -4.52 -4.94
CA LEU A 163 3.53 -3.08 -4.88
C LEU A 163 4.58 -2.29 -5.66
N CYS A 164 5.85 -2.70 -5.58
CA CYS A 164 6.93 -2.14 -6.40
C CYS A 164 6.64 -2.28 -7.91
N MET A 165 6.21 -3.46 -8.35
CA MET A 165 5.84 -3.69 -9.75
C MET A 165 4.61 -2.88 -10.17
N LEU A 166 3.60 -2.78 -9.30
CA LEU A 166 2.38 -1.99 -9.56
C LEU A 166 2.71 -0.50 -9.72
N ALA A 167 3.61 0.03 -8.88
CA ALA A 167 4.05 1.41 -8.98
C ALA A 167 4.75 1.74 -10.32
N GLU A 168 5.37 0.75 -10.96
CA GLU A 168 6.04 0.91 -12.25
C GLU A 168 5.12 0.65 -13.46
N THR A 169 4.00 -0.07 -13.27
CA THR A 169 3.17 -0.59 -14.36
C THR A 169 1.80 0.04 -14.46
N LEU A 170 1.22 0.47 -13.33
CA LEU A 170 -0.10 1.08 -13.31
C LEU A 170 -0.04 2.54 -13.75
N PHE A 171 -1.07 2.97 -14.47
CA PHE A 171 -1.27 4.39 -14.79
C PHE A 171 -1.69 5.18 -13.54
N ASP A 172 -1.47 6.50 -13.57
CA ASP A 172 -1.77 7.39 -12.44
C ASP A 172 -3.23 7.30 -11.96
N ASP A 173 -4.20 7.12 -12.86
CA ASP A 173 -5.62 6.96 -12.50
C ASP A 173 -5.90 5.63 -11.79
N GLN A 174 -5.19 4.56 -12.17
CA GLN A 174 -5.29 3.24 -11.55
C GLN A 174 -4.65 3.23 -10.16
N LEU A 175 -3.46 3.83 -10.02
CA LEU A 175 -2.85 4.07 -8.70
C LEU A 175 -3.73 4.97 -7.85
N GLY A 176 -4.35 5.99 -8.46
CA GLY A 176 -5.33 6.85 -7.82
C GLY A 176 -6.51 6.11 -7.21
N THR A 177 -6.90 4.98 -7.78
CA THR A 177 -7.97 4.13 -7.25
C THR A 177 -7.55 3.41 -5.97
N ILE A 178 -6.30 2.90 -5.93
CA ILE A 178 -5.73 2.24 -4.75
C ILE A 178 -5.56 3.24 -3.60
N PHE A 179 -5.11 4.47 -3.89
CA PHE A 179 -4.94 5.49 -2.87
C PHE A 179 -6.28 6.06 -2.39
N GLY A 180 -7.19 6.34 -3.34
CA GLY A 180 -8.38 7.14 -3.08
C GLY A 180 -8.03 8.49 -2.46
N GLU A 181 -8.94 9.00 -1.63
CA GLU A 181 -8.71 10.22 -0.84
C GLU A 181 -8.16 9.92 0.56
N VAL A 182 -8.06 8.64 0.92
CA VAL A 182 -7.83 8.17 2.29
C VAL A 182 -6.38 7.81 2.57
N ILE A 183 -5.62 7.40 1.55
CA ILE A 183 -4.19 7.08 1.64
C ILE A 183 -3.36 8.26 1.11
N ASP A 184 -2.31 8.61 1.82
CA ASP A 184 -1.36 9.64 1.42
C ASP A 184 -0.03 9.07 0.93
N LEU A 185 0.46 8.00 1.57
CA LEU A 185 1.78 7.44 1.30
C LEU A 185 1.81 5.93 1.58
N PHE A 186 2.44 5.18 0.68
CA PHE A 186 2.97 3.84 0.95
C PHE A 186 4.48 3.93 1.14
N VAL A 187 5.00 3.25 2.16
CA VAL A 187 6.43 3.00 2.37
C VAL A 187 6.64 1.49 2.40
N PHE A 188 7.51 0.99 1.55
CA PHE A 188 7.70 -0.44 1.35
C PHE A 188 9.11 -0.72 0.87
N GLU A 189 9.49 -2.00 0.85
CA GLU A 189 10.77 -2.41 0.31
C GLU A 189 10.65 -2.99 -1.11
N ASN A 190 11.65 -2.76 -1.94
CA ASN A 190 11.77 -3.49 -3.21
C ASN A 190 12.45 -4.86 -3.03
N ALA A 191 12.62 -5.59 -4.12
CA ALA A 191 13.26 -6.92 -4.10
C ALA A 191 14.73 -6.93 -3.65
N LEU A 192 15.39 -5.77 -3.58
CA LEU A 192 16.75 -5.60 -3.07
C LEU A 192 16.79 -5.19 -1.59
N GLY A 193 15.62 -5.05 -0.94
CA GLY A 193 15.48 -4.58 0.44
C GLY A 193 15.66 -3.06 0.60
N GLU A 194 15.61 -2.33 -0.52
CA GLU A 194 15.74 -0.87 -0.54
C GLU A 194 14.39 -0.20 -0.27
N LEU A 195 14.41 0.89 0.50
CA LEU A 195 13.21 1.66 0.80
C LEU A 195 12.67 2.36 -0.44
N CYS A 196 11.39 2.16 -0.67
CA CYS A 196 10.58 2.75 -1.72
C CYS A 196 9.42 3.50 -1.09
N GLN A 197 9.05 4.62 -1.72
CA GLN A 197 7.92 5.43 -1.32
C GLN A 197 7.05 5.71 -2.53
N LEU A 198 5.74 5.59 -2.36
CA LEU A 198 4.77 6.01 -3.35
C LEU A 198 3.79 6.95 -2.66
N SER A 199 3.80 8.23 -3.06
CA SER A 199 2.98 9.26 -2.43
C SER A 199 2.02 9.91 -3.41
N ARG A 200 0.86 10.30 -2.88
CA ARG A 200 -0.09 11.15 -3.58
C ARG A 200 0.32 12.60 -3.43
N LEU A 201 0.64 13.30 -4.52
CA LEU A 201 0.67 14.76 -4.49
C LEU A 201 -0.76 15.29 -4.41
N GLN A 202 -1.00 16.17 -3.45
CA GLN A 202 -2.10 17.12 -3.55
C GLN A 202 -1.55 18.38 -4.23
N LYS A 203 -2.28 18.94 -5.20
CA LYS A 203 -2.07 20.34 -5.57
C LYS A 203 -2.23 21.16 -4.29
N ASP A 204 -1.22 21.96 -3.96
CA ASP A 204 -1.40 23.04 -3.00
C ASP A 204 -2.62 23.83 -3.44
N VAL A 205 -3.68 23.79 -2.64
CA VAL A 205 -4.82 24.67 -2.80
C VAL A 205 -4.30 26.06 -2.45
N ALA A 206 -3.99 26.85 -3.48
CA ALA A 206 -3.67 28.26 -3.35
C ALA A 206 -4.84 29.05 -2.78
#